data_AF-F4SVL9-F1
#
_entry.id   AF-F4SVL9-F1
#
_cell.length_a   1.000
_cell.length_b   1.000
_cell.length_c   1.000
_cell.angle_alpha   90.00
_cell.angle_beta   90.00
_cell.angle_gamma   90.00
#
_symmetry.space_group_name_H-M   'P 1'
#
loop_
_entity.id
_entity.type
_entity.pdbx_description
1 polymer ?
#
loop_
_entity_poly.entity_id
_entity_poly.type
_entity_poly.pdbx_seq_one_letter_code
_entity_poly.pdbx_strand_id
1 'polypeptide(L)'
;MIFLSHNHRDKRFVSVIAEKLADVYGRDNVFYDSWSIQPGEGIIDKMNLGMENVSFFFFFVTENSLASNMVKMEWQNALIKASSGKCKFIPIRCQNISLPALLTQTLYIDLYSYGIDVAIRQIIDVINQQNTYIPNPEKYSNLSYDIKDDDGGKIVKLSAMDFLEPIADFMMIMDNTIKHDDVVVMVNGESSFTQGFIENASLENGMKVSGATVGLNRGLTPTMPMYVSLRLKDGSPLNIFAVLHRVSTERYAPIPHKADDAFRVK
;
A
#
# COMPACT_ATOMS: atom_id res chain seq x y z
N MET A 1 3.88 -13.68 -29.47
CA MET A 1 4.97 -12.68 -29.30
C MET A 1 4.61 -11.69 -28.21
N ILE A 2 5.58 -11.30 -27.37
CA ILE A 2 5.47 -10.26 -26.34
C ILE A 2 6.14 -8.99 -26.87
N PHE A 3 5.41 -7.89 -26.96
CA PHE A 3 5.92 -6.62 -27.50
C PHE A 3 6.04 -5.57 -26.39
N LEU A 4 7.21 -4.95 -26.25
CA LEU A 4 7.51 -3.94 -25.23
C LEU A 4 7.64 -2.54 -25.86
N SER A 5 6.52 -1.82 -25.97
CA SER A 5 6.51 -0.46 -26.54
C SER A 5 6.84 0.58 -25.47
N HIS A 6 7.93 1.32 -25.68
CA HIS A 6 8.47 2.28 -24.74
C HIS A 6 9.21 3.42 -25.46
N ASN A 7 9.46 4.53 -24.77
CA ASN A 7 10.33 5.57 -25.30
C ASN A 7 11.80 5.23 -25.04
N HIS A 8 12.70 5.60 -25.96
CA HIS A 8 14.15 5.38 -25.82
C HIS A 8 14.75 5.94 -24.51
N ARG A 9 14.15 6.98 -23.91
CA ARG A 9 14.58 7.55 -22.61
C ARG A 9 14.23 6.66 -21.41
N ASP A 10 13.28 5.75 -21.58
CA ASP A 10 12.77 4.89 -20.52
C ASP A 10 13.52 3.54 -20.46
N LYS A 11 14.52 3.34 -21.36
CA LYS A 11 15.29 2.09 -21.48
C LYS A 11 15.90 1.60 -20.17
N ARG A 12 16.29 2.52 -19.28
CA ARG A 12 16.96 2.19 -18.00
C ARG A 12 16.21 1.13 -17.18
N PHE A 13 14.87 1.18 -17.16
CA PHE A 13 14.06 0.26 -16.36
C PHE A 13 13.33 -0.76 -17.24
N VAL A 14 12.99 -0.38 -18.48
CA VAL A 14 12.38 -1.31 -19.44
C VAL A 14 13.34 -2.45 -19.79
N SER A 15 14.65 -2.21 -19.86
CA SER A 15 15.64 -3.26 -20.12
C SER A 15 15.64 -4.34 -19.03
N VAL A 16 15.50 -3.95 -17.76
CA VAL A 16 15.43 -4.91 -16.63
C VAL A 16 14.23 -5.84 -16.78
N ILE A 17 13.09 -5.29 -17.19
CA ILE A 17 11.87 -6.07 -17.44
C ILE A 17 12.07 -6.95 -18.68
N ALA A 18 12.63 -6.41 -19.75
CA ALA A 18 12.86 -7.12 -21.00
C ALA A 18 13.77 -8.35 -20.79
N GLU A 19 14.91 -8.17 -20.13
CA GLU A 19 15.85 -9.26 -19.81
C GLU A 19 15.15 -10.33 -18.97
N LYS A 20 14.36 -9.92 -17.97
CA LYS A 20 13.63 -10.89 -17.13
C LYS A 20 12.60 -11.69 -17.91
N LEU A 21 11.90 -11.07 -18.85
CA LEU A 21 10.96 -11.77 -19.73
C LEU A 21 11.69 -12.67 -20.73
N ALA A 22 12.86 -12.25 -21.23
CA ALA A 22 13.69 -13.07 -22.10
C ALA A 22 14.24 -14.31 -21.37
N ASP A 23 14.61 -14.19 -20.09
CA ASP A 23 15.00 -15.33 -19.26
C ASP A 23 13.87 -16.36 -19.09
N VAL A 24 12.62 -15.88 -18.94
CA VAL A 24 11.46 -16.74 -18.67
C VAL A 24 10.88 -17.35 -19.95
N TYR A 25 10.77 -16.57 -21.02
CA TYR A 25 10.05 -16.95 -22.24
C TYR A 25 10.96 -17.16 -23.45
N GLY A 26 12.25 -16.88 -23.34
CA GLY A 26 13.21 -16.88 -24.45
C GLY A 26 13.21 -15.55 -25.21
N ARG A 27 14.40 -15.11 -25.63
CA ARG A 27 14.62 -13.82 -26.30
C ARG A 27 13.83 -13.67 -27.60
N ASP A 28 13.66 -14.75 -28.36
CA ASP A 28 12.92 -14.76 -29.64
C ASP A 28 11.42 -14.49 -29.47
N ASN A 29 10.89 -14.68 -28.26
CA ASN A 29 9.49 -14.42 -27.93
C ASN A 29 9.25 -13.01 -27.37
N VAL A 30 10.31 -12.22 -27.16
CA VAL A 30 10.27 -10.87 -26.60
C VAL A 30 10.83 -9.86 -27.60
N PHE A 31 9.95 -9.06 -28.16
CA PHE A 31 10.32 -7.92 -29.00
C PHE A 31 10.67 -6.72 -28.13
N TYR A 32 11.95 -6.36 -28.11
CA TYR A 32 12.50 -5.19 -27.42
C TYR A 32 13.48 -4.48 -28.37
N ASP A 33 13.18 -3.20 -28.66
CA ASP A 33 13.82 -2.41 -29.72
C ASP A 33 15.36 -2.51 -29.74
N SER A 34 15.98 -2.50 -28.56
CA SER A 34 17.42 -2.34 -28.37
C SER A 34 18.21 -3.59 -28.74
N TRP A 35 17.56 -4.75 -28.87
CA TRP A 35 18.19 -5.93 -29.44
C TRP A 35 17.49 -6.46 -30.69
N SER A 36 16.22 -6.12 -30.91
CA SER A 36 15.44 -6.58 -32.05
C SER A 36 15.75 -5.80 -33.34
N ILE A 37 16.41 -4.65 -33.25
CA ILE A 37 16.76 -3.80 -34.39
C ILE A 37 18.27 -3.56 -34.40
N GLN A 38 18.95 -4.00 -35.46
CA GLN A 38 20.39 -3.84 -35.64
C GLN A 38 20.72 -2.63 -36.54
N PRO A 39 21.90 -2.00 -36.37
CA PRO A 39 22.34 -0.93 -37.28
C PRO A 39 22.30 -1.38 -38.75
N GLY A 40 21.64 -0.59 -39.59
CA GLY A 40 21.42 -0.91 -41.02
C GLY A 40 20.05 -1.51 -41.32
N GLU A 41 19.26 -1.89 -40.31
CA GLU A 41 17.90 -2.35 -40.49
C GLU A 41 16.88 -1.20 -40.47
N GLY A 42 15.83 -1.32 -41.29
CA GLY A 42 14.70 -0.41 -41.27
C GLY A 42 13.90 -0.56 -39.97
N ILE A 43 13.94 0.48 -39.12
CA ILE A 43 13.21 0.50 -37.82
C ILE A 43 11.73 0.18 -38.03
N ILE A 44 11.09 0.82 -39.03
CA ILE A 44 9.66 0.68 -39.33
C ILE A 44 9.33 -0.74 -39.77
N ASP A 45 10.17 -1.34 -40.63
CA ASP A 45 9.93 -2.68 -41.15
C ASP A 45 10.02 -3.73 -40.04
N LYS A 46 11.01 -3.61 -39.16
CA LYS A 46 11.16 -4.50 -37.99
C LYS A 46 10.02 -4.33 -36.99
N MET A 47 9.55 -3.11 -36.77
CA MET A 47 8.39 -2.86 -35.93
C MET A 47 7.12 -3.50 -36.50
N ASN A 48 6.87 -3.35 -37.81
CA ASN A 48 5.73 -3.97 -38.48
C ASN A 48 5.77 -5.49 -38.38
N LEU A 49 6.94 -6.10 -38.63
CA LEU A 49 7.15 -7.55 -38.46
C LEU A 49 6.91 -7.99 -37.01
N GLY A 50 7.46 -7.25 -36.05
CA GLY A 50 7.25 -7.49 -34.62
C GLY A 50 5.78 -7.42 -34.23
N MET A 51 5.00 -6.56 -34.90
CA MET A 51 3.58 -6.32 -34.66
C MET A 51 2.65 -7.38 -35.27
N GLU A 52 3.03 -8.08 -36.34
CA GLU A 52 2.14 -9.01 -37.07
C GLU A 52 1.58 -10.13 -36.18
N ASN A 53 2.40 -10.71 -35.31
CA ASN A 53 2.04 -11.87 -34.47
C ASN A 53 2.07 -11.57 -32.96
N VAL A 54 1.76 -10.32 -32.58
CA VAL A 54 1.72 -9.91 -31.16
C VAL A 54 0.52 -10.50 -30.45
N SER A 55 0.80 -11.23 -29.38
CA SER A 55 -0.21 -11.77 -28.47
C SER A 55 -0.42 -10.83 -27.28
N PHE A 56 0.65 -10.20 -26.81
CA PHE A 56 0.65 -9.26 -25.69
C PHE A 56 1.45 -8.01 -26.08
N PHE A 57 0.79 -6.85 -26.01
CA PHE A 57 1.40 -5.55 -26.24
C PHE A 57 1.42 -4.79 -24.91
N PHE A 58 2.61 -4.65 -24.33
CA PHE A 58 2.84 -3.89 -23.12
C PHE A 58 3.28 -2.48 -23.49
N PHE A 59 2.46 -1.50 -23.13
CA PHE A 59 2.73 -0.09 -23.40
C PHE A 59 3.22 0.62 -22.14
N PHE A 60 4.50 0.98 -22.10
CA PHE A 60 5.10 1.71 -20.98
C PHE A 60 4.72 3.20 -21.06
N VAL A 61 3.80 3.63 -20.20
CA VAL A 61 3.23 4.97 -20.21
C VAL A 61 4.06 5.91 -19.34
N THR A 62 4.70 6.86 -19.99
CA THR A 62 5.47 7.98 -19.44
C THR A 62 5.10 9.24 -20.20
N GLU A 63 5.48 10.42 -19.70
CA GLU A 63 5.35 11.66 -20.48
C GLU A 63 6.09 11.57 -21.82
N ASN A 64 7.26 10.94 -21.84
CA ASN A 64 8.06 10.76 -23.05
C ASN A 64 7.35 9.86 -24.08
N SER A 65 6.73 8.77 -23.64
CA SER A 65 6.05 7.82 -24.54
C SER A 65 4.75 8.42 -25.09
N LEU A 66 4.03 9.20 -24.28
CA LEU A 66 2.83 9.92 -24.71
C LEU A 66 3.14 11.08 -25.67
N ALA A 67 4.29 11.74 -25.54
CA ALA A 67 4.69 12.82 -26.44
C ALA A 67 5.22 12.32 -27.80
N SER A 68 5.75 11.10 -27.86
CA SER A 68 6.42 10.54 -29.04
C SER A 68 5.43 10.17 -30.16
N ASN A 69 5.60 10.76 -31.35
CA ASN A 69 4.76 10.46 -32.51
C ASN A 69 4.90 9.02 -33.01
N MET A 70 6.12 8.45 -32.93
CA MET A 70 6.35 7.06 -33.32
C MET A 70 5.62 6.11 -32.37
N VAL A 71 5.79 6.30 -31.06
CA VAL A 71 5.16 5.47 -30.04
C VAL A 71 3.63 5.58 -30.10
N LYS A 72 3.09 6.78 -30.37
CA LYS A 72 1.66 6.98 -30.64
C LYS A 72 1.13 6.07 -31.72
N MET A 73 1.84 5.96 -32.84
CA MET A 73 1.42 5.12 -33.96
C MET A 73 1.43 3.62 -33.57
N GLU A 74 2.45 3.17 -32.84
CA GLU A 74 2.56 1.78 -32.38
C GLU A 74 1.37 1.36 -31.52
N TRP A 75 1.10 2.12 -30.44
CA TRP A 75 0.08 1.72 -29.49
C TRP A 75 -1.33 1.94 -30.04
N GLN A 76 -1.54 2.89 -30.96
CA GLN A 76 -2.81 3.02 -31.71
C GLN A 76 -3.08 1.80 -32.58
N ASN A 77 -2.08 1.31 -33.33
CA ASN A 77 -2.20 0.09 -34.12
C ASN A 77 -2.45 -1.14 -33.23
N ALA A 78 -1.75 -1.22 -32.10
CA ALA A 78 -1.96 -2.29 -31.12
C ALA A 78 -3.37 -2.27 -30.53
N LEU A 79 -3.92 -1.08 -30.27
CA LEU A 79 -5.29 -0.92 -29.78
C LEU A 79 -6.32 -1.40 -30.81
N ILE A 80 -6.13 -1.10 -32.10
CA ILE A 80 -6.99 -1.62 -33.18
C ILE A 80 -6.90 -3.15 -33.25
N LYS A 81 -5.71 -3.73 -33.10
CA LYS A 81 -5.56 -5.19 -33.04
C LYS A 81 -6.25 -5.78 -31.81
N ALA A 82 -6.17 -5.10 -30.67
CA ALA A 82 -6.82 -5.53 -29.44
C ALA A 82 -8.34 -5.49 -29.51
N SER A 83 -8.92 -4.46 -30.13
CA SER A 83 -10.37 -4.39 -30.35
C SER A 83 -10.87 -5.51 -31.28
N SER A 84 -10.02 -5.99 -32.20
CA SER A 84 -10.30 -7.17 -33.03
C SER A 84 -10.03 -8.52 -32.35
N GLY A 85 -9.60 -8.53 -31.08
CA GLY A 85 -9.30 -9.74 -30.30
C GLY A 85 -7.98 -10.44 -30.65
N LYS A 86 -7.17 -9.87 -31.54
CA LYS A 86 -5.91 -10.47 -32.02
C LYS A 86 -4.74 -10.31 -31.07
N CYS A 87 -4.81 -9.35 -30.15
CA CYS A 87 -3.74 -8.99 -29.23
C CYS A 87 -4.35 -8.52 -27.89
N LYS A 88 -3.71 -8.80 -26.76
CA LYS A 88 -4.02 -8.11 -25.51
C LYS A 88 -3.20 -6.85 -25.41
N PHE A 89 -3.85 -5.71 -25.17
CA PHE A 89 -3.19 -4.42 -24.97
C PHE A 89 -3.18 -4.11 -23.47
N ILE A 90 -2.00 -3.94 -22.88
CA ILE A 90 -1.82 -3.73 -21.44
C ILE A 90 -0.98 -2.46 -21.21
N PRO A 91 -1.59 -1.37 -20.73
CA PRO A 91 -0.83 -0.20 -20.29
C PRO A 91 -0.03 -0.52 -19.01
N ILE A 92 1.18 0.04 -18.91
CA ILE A 92 2.02 0.00 -17.72
C ILE A 92 2.28 1.45 -17.28
N ARG A 93 1.66 1.89 -16.19
CA ARG A 93 1.85 3.24 -15.66
C ARG A 93 3.21 3.32 -14.95
N CYS A 94 4.12 4.12 -15.50
CA CYS A 94 5.51 4.20 -15.01
C CYS A 94 5.80 5.48 -14.22
N GLN A 95 4.87 6.45 -14.22
CA GLN A 95 5.00 7.75 -13.59
C GLN A 95 3.66 8.19 -12.97
N ASN A 96 3.69 9.21 -12.10
CA ASN A 96 2.46 9.82 -11.57
C ASN A 96 1.78 10.71 -12.61
N ILE A 97 1.18 10.09 -13.62
CA ILE A 97 0.48 10.75 -14.71
C ILE A 97 -0.94 10.23 -14.85
N SER A 98 -1.84 11.12 -15.31
CA SER A 98 -3.18 10.74 -15.72
C SER A 98 -3.12 10.03 -17.07
N LEU A 99 -3.59 8.79 -17.12
CA LEU A 99 -3.67 8.05 -18.38
C LEU A 99 -4.70 8.72 -19.31
N PRO A 100 -4.40 8.87 -20.61
CA PRO A 100 -5.37 9.28 -21.62
C PRO A 100 -6.66 8.44 -21.55
N ALA A 101 -7.81 9.04 -21.83
CA ALA A 101 -9.13 8.39 -21.72
C ALA A 101 -9.24 7.06 -22.50
N LEU A 102 -8.48 6.93 -23.58
CA LEU A 102 -8.45 5.71 -24.38
C LEU A 102 -7.75 4.53 -23.67
N LEU A 103 -6.84 4.82 -22.73
CA LEU A 103 -6.11 3.85 -21.92
C LEU A 103 -6.84 3.54 -20.61
N THR A 104 -7.72 4.42 -20.13
CA THR A 104 -8.49 4.20 -18.90
C THR A 104 -9.61 3.17 -19.06
N GLN A 105 -9.93 2.76 -20.30
CA GLN A 105 -10.90 1.70 -20.57
C GLN A 105 -10.35 0.29 -20.30
N THR A 106 -9.02 0.17 -20.16
CA THR A 106 -8.31 -1.08 -19.88
C THR A 106 -7.63 -1.02 -18.53
N LEU A 107 -7.69 -2.11 -17.77
CA LEU A 107 -6.92 -2.23 -16.53
C LEU A 107 -5.42 -2.18 -16.86
N TYR A 108 -4.66 -1.45 -16.05
CA TYR A 108 -3.22 -1.23 -16.25
C TYR A 108 -2.40 -1.84 -15.11
N ILE A 109 -1.13 -2.08 -15.38
CA ILE A 109 -0.13 -2.46 -14.38
C ILE A 109 0.47 -1.17 -13.82
N ASP A 110 0.44 -0.98 -12.49
CA ASP A 110 0.94 0.22 -11.84
C ASP A 110 2.37 0.02 -11.30
N LEU A 111 3.34 0.18 -12.20
CA LEU A 111 4.77 0.11 -11.86
C LEU A 111 5.18 1.25 -10.93
N TYR A 112 4.56 2.44 -11.08
CA TYR A 112 4.90 3.61 -10.27
C TYR A 112 4.59 3.41 -8.79
N SER A 113 3.39 2.90 -8.45
CA SER A 113 2.97 2.75 -7.05
C SER A 113 3.52 1.49 -6.38
N TYR A 114 3.67 0.40 -7.12
CA TYR A 114 3.99 -0.92 -6.55
C TYR A 114 5.42 -1.40 -6.83
N GLY A 115 6.17 -0.69 -7.68
CA GLY A 115 7.55 -1.01 -7.99
C GLY A 115 7.73 -2.10 -9.05
N ILE A 116 9.00 -2.32 -9.43
CA ILE A 116 9.37 -3.13 -10.59
C ILE A 116 9.11 -4.63 -10.39
N ASP A 117 9.35 -5.17 -9.19
CA ASP A 117 9.20 -6.60 -8.94
C ASP A 117 7.73 -7.04 -9.02
N VAL A 118 6.83 -6.24 -8.44
CA VAL A 118 5.38 -6.47 -8.54
C VAL A 118 4.92 -6.35 -9.99
N ALA A 119 5.39 -5.33 -10.71
CA ALA A 119 5.05 -5.14 -12.11
C ALA A 119 5.52 -6.31 -13.00
N ILE A 120 6.76 -6.79 -12.84
CA ILE A 120 7.30 -7.95 -13.57
C ILE A 120 6.45 -9.18 -13.31
N ARG A 121 6.11 -9.45 -12.04
CA ARG A 121 5.24 -10.58 -11.69
C ARG A 121 3.87 -10.46 -12.35
N GLN A 122 3.23 -9.30 -12.27
CA GLN A 122 1.93 -9.09 -12.93
C GLN A 122 2.00 -9.25 -14.45
N ILE A 123 3.09 -8.81 -15.09
CA ILE A 123 3.32 -9.05 -16.53
C ILE A 123 3.37 -10.55 -16.81
N ILE A 124 4.12 -11.32 -16.01
CA ILE A 124 4.22 -12.78 -16.13
C ILE A 124 2.86 -13.44 -15.93
N ASP A 125 2.11 -13.04 -14.90
CA ASP A 125 0.78 -13.57 -14.59
C ASP A 125 -0.18 -13.32 -15.78
N VAL A 126 -0.16 -12.11 -16.37
CA VAL A 126 -0.95 -11.78 -17.56
C VAL A 126 -0.60 -12.67 -18.76
N ILE A 127 0.70 -12.87 -19.02
CA ILE A 127 1.18 -13.71 -20.13
C ILE A 127 0.72 -15.17 -19.93
N ASN A 128 0.81 -15.66 -18.70
CA ASN A 128 0.39 -17.01 -18.33
C ASN A 128 -1.13 -17.16 -18.11
N GLN A 129 -1.90 -16.10 -18.34
CA GLN A 129 -3.36 -16.07 -18.15
C GLN A 129 -3.80 -16.40 -16.71
N GLN A 130 -2.97 -16.02 -15.74
CA GLN A 130 -3.23 -16.13 -14.31
C GLN A 130 -3.85 -14.85 -13.76
N ASN A 131 -4.52 -14.96 -12.61
CA ASN A 131 -5.08 -13.79 -11.93
C ASN A 131 -3.93 -12.96 -11.32
N THR A 132 -3.90 -11.66 -11.61
CA THR A 132 -2.89 -10.71 -11.12
C THR A 132 -3.16 -10.22 -9.69
N TYR A 133 -4.27 -10.63 -9.08
CA TYR A 133 -4.62 -10.29 -7.71
C TYR A 133 -3.66 -10.94 -6.71
N ILE A 134 -3.04 -10.11 -5.88
CA ILE A 134 -2.28 -10.54 -4.72
C ILE A 134 -3.05 -10.05 -3.49
N PRO A 135 -3.44 -10.94 -2.56
CA PRO A 135 -3.96 -10.51 -1.26
C PRO A 135 -2.91 -9.60 -0.61
N ASN A 136 -3.32 -8.40 -0.18
CA ASN A 136 -2.41 -7.47 0.48
C ASN A 136 -1.73 -8.20 1.66
N PRO A 137 -0.39 -8.32 1.69
CA PRO A 137 0.30 -8.95 2.82
C PRO A 137 0.16 -8.13 4.10
N GLU A 138 -0.13 -6.84 3.99
CA GLU A 138 -0.46 -6.02 5.17
C GLU A 138 -1.83 -6.43 5.71
N LYS A 139 -1.83 -6.95 6.93
CA LYS A 139 -3.05 -7.24 7.66
C LYS A 139 -3.79 -5.93 7.88
N TYR A 140 -4.89 -5.76 7.15
CA TYR A 140 -5.78 -4.62 7.32
C TYR A 140 -6.20 -4.47 8.79
N SER A 141 -6.15 -3.24 9.28
CA SER A 141 -6.67 -2.84 10.59
C SER A 141 -7.63 -1.69 10.42
N ASN A 142 -8.88 -1.88 10.84
CA ASN A 142 -9.87 -0.80 10.94
C ASN A 142 -9.56 0.16 12.09
N LEU A 143 -8.55 -0.12 12.92
CA LEU A 143 -8.19 0.69 14.07
C LEU A 143 -6.80 1.28 13.91
N SER A 144 -6.62 2.51 14.40
CA SER A 144 -5.30 3.09 14.63
C SER A 144 -5.29 3.95 15.89
N TYR A 145 -4.09 4.31 16.32
CA TYR A 145 -3.89 5.31 17.37
C TYR A 145 -2.92 6.39 16.95
N ASP A 146 -3.07 7.57 17.56
CA ASP A 146 -2.03 8.61 17.62
C ASP A 146 -1.87 9.11 19.06
N ILE A 147 -0.71 9.67 19.37
CA ILE A 147 -0.36 10.15 20.71
C ILE A 147 0.16 11.57 20.61
N LYS A 148 -0.30 12.44 21.53
CA LYS A 148 0.29 13.76 21.75
C LYS A 148 0.57 14.00 23.23
N ASP A 149 1.50 14.92 23.50
CA ASP A 149 1.79 15.40 24.85
C ASP A 149 0.69 16.35 25.38
N ASP A 150 0.40 16.26 26.67
CA ASP A 150 -0.57 17.12 27.36
C ASP A 150 -0.18 17.32 28.83
N ASP A 151 0.37 18.50 29.15
CA ASP A 151 0.75 18.98 30.50
C ASP A 151 1.19 17.88 31.50
N GLY A 152 2.36 17.28 31.24
CA GLY A 152 2.93 16.21 32.07
C GLY A 152 2.36 14.81 31.82
N GLY A 153 1.41 14.67 30.91
CA GLY A 153 0.79 13.42 30.48
C GLY A 153 0.75 13.23 28.96
N LYS A 154 -0.09 12.29 28.53
CA LYS A 154 -0.33 11.92 27.12
C LYS A 154 -1.82 11.90 26.83
N ILE A 155 -2.21 12.34 25.63
CA ILE A 155 -3.54 12.07 25.07
C ILE A 155 -3.37 11.08 23.93
N VAL A 156 -4.06 9.94 24.03
CA VAL A 156 -4.13 8.91 23.00
C VAL A 156 -5.46 9.06 22.25
N LYS A 157 -5.39 9.32 20.95
CA LYS A 157 -6.55 9.27 20.06
C LYS A 157 -6.67 7.87 19.48
N LEU A 158 -7.80 7.20 19.72
CA LEU A 158 -8.14 5.88 19.20
C LEU A 158 -9.23 6.06 18.14
N SER A 159 -8.96 5.61 16.92
CA SER A 159 -9.84 5.88 15.78
C SER A 159 -10.20 4.60 15.04
N ALA A 160 -11.47 4.48 14.68
CA ALA A 160 -11.87 3.62 13.58
C ALA A 160 -11.55 4.33 12.26
N MET A 161 -11.05 3.60 11.26
CA MET A 161 -10.60 4.16 10.00
C MET A 161 -11.74 4.22 8.99
N ASP A 162 -12.40 3.10 8.74
CA ASP A 162 -13.31 2.95 7.61
C ASP A 162 -14.74 2.66 8.05
N PHE A 163 -14.93 1.87 9.11
CA PHE A 163 -16.25 1.43 9.56
C PHE A 163 -16.35 1.28 11.09
N LEU A 164 -17.55 0.99 11.60
CA LEU A 164 -17.80 0.80 13.03
C LEU A 164 -16.90 -0.29 13.62
N GLU A 165 -16.14 0.05 14.66
CA GLU A 165 -15.55 -0.93 15.58
C GLU A 165 -16.50 -1.15 16.76
N PRO A 166 -17.20 -2.28 16.86
CA PRO A 166 -18.13 -2.53 17.96
C PRO A 166 -17.43 -2.72 19.31
N ILE A 167 -16.18 -3.22 19.33
CA ILE A 167 -15.44 -3.49 20.57
C ILE A 167 -14.48 -2.33 20.83
N ALA A 168 -14.95 -1.31 21.55
CA ALA A 168 -14.11 -0.19 21.95
C ALA A 168 -13.36 -0.47 23.27
N ASP A 169 -12.56 -1.54 23.30
CA ASP A 169 -11.76 -1.99 24.47
C ASP A 169 -10.27 -2.01 24.10
N PHE A 170 -9.50 -1.16 24.78
CA PHE A 170 -8.11 -0.85 24.44
C PHE A 170 -7.21 -0.88 25.66
N MET A 171 -5.92 -1.14 25.43
CA MET A 171 -4.88 -1.14 26.44
C MET A 171 -3.71 -0.27 26.01
N MET A 172 -3.35 0.72 26.81
CA MET A 172 -2.16 1.56 26.62
C MET A 172 -1.00 0.95 27.40
N ILE A 173 0.03 0.49 26.68
CA ILE A 173 1.19 -0.20 27.24
C ILE A 173 2.24 0.81 27.69
N MET A 174 2.69 0.67 28.93
CA MET A 174 3.61 1.57 29.63
C MET A 174 4.75 0.77 30.28
N ASP A 175 5.68 1.47 30.93
CA ASP A 175 6.77 0.83 31.66
C ASP A 175 6.24 -0.05 32.82
N ASN A 176 6.86 -1.21 33.00
CA ASN A 176 6.48 -2.16 34.04
C ASN A 176 6.73 -1.65 35.48
N THR A 177 7.49 -0.56 35.64
CA THR A 177 7.65 0.08 36.96
C THR A 177 6.39 0.79 37.42
N ILE A 178 5.50 1.17 36.49
CA ILE A 178 4.30 1.95 36.78
C ILE A 178 3.25 1.06 37.44
N LYS A 179 2.69 1.53 38.56
CA LYS A 179 1.65 0.85 39.33
C LYS A 179 0.28 1.45 39.06
N HIS A 180 -0.76 0.65 39.32
CA HIS A 180 -2.15 1.09 39.15
C HIS A 180 -2.42 2.41 39.89
N ASP A 181 -1.96 2.51 41.13
CA ASP A 181 -2.25 3.67 41.98
C ASP A 181 -1.47 4.93 41.59
N ASP A 182 -0.50 4.84 40.67
CA ASP A 182 0.32 5.97 40.24
C ASP A 182 -0.25 6.67 38.99
N VAL A 183 -1.16 6.02 38.26
CA VAL A 183 -1.70 6.52 36.99
C VAL A 183 -3.09 7.11 37.17
N VAL A 184 -3.34 8.25 36.56
CA VAL A 184 -4.68 8.81 36.37
C VAL A 184 -5.05 8.63 34.91
N VAL A 185 -6.19 7.95 34.67
CA VAL A 185 -6.74 7.70 33.33
C VAL A 185 -8.11 8.36 33.24
N MET A 186 -8.35 9.09 32.16
CA MET A 186 -9.63 9.73 31.85
C MET A 186 -9.96 9.51 30.38
N VAL A 187 -11.25 9.40 30.05
CA VAL A 187 -11.72 9.41 28.66
C VAL A 187 -12.48 10.70 28.38
N ASN A 188 -11.95 11.51 27.47
CA ASN A 188 -12.40 12.88 27.27
C ASN A 188 -13.73 12.89 26.51
N GLY A 189 -14.72 13.62 27.04
CA GLY A 189 -16.05 13.72 26.44
C GLY A 189 -16.98 12.55 26.75
N GLU A 190 -16.56 11.58 27.56
CA GLU A 190 -17.36 10.41 27.93
C GLU A 190 -17.78 10.48 29.40
N SER A 191 -19.07 10.31 29.67
CA SER A 191 -19.62 10.33 31.03
C SER A 191 -19.48 9.00 31.76
N SER A 192 -19.32 7.90 31.02
CA SER A 192 -19.10 6.56 31.56
C SER A 192 -18.12 5.80 30.70
N PHE A 193 -17.15 5.15 31.34
CA PHE A 193 -16.26 4.19 30.72
C PHE A 193 -15.88 3.12 31.74
N THR A 194 -15.43 1.98 31.25
CA THR A 194 -14.80 0.95 32.06
C THR A 194 -13.30 1.19 32.05
N GLN A 195 -12.65 0.96 33.19
CA GLN A 195 -11.21 1.06 33.31
C GLN A 195 -10.66 -0.11 34.11
N GLY A 196 -9.39 -0.41 33.88
CA GLY A 196 -8.64 -1.42 34.61
C GLY A 196 -7.16 -1.19 34.44
N PHE A 197 -6.36 -2.00 35.13
CA PHE A 197 -4.91 -1.91 35.06
C PHE A 197 -4.30 -3.29 35.24
N ILE A 198 -3.28 -3.58 34.45
CA ILE A 198 -2.53 -4.82 34.51
C ILE A 198 -1.08 -4.48 34.81
N GLU A 199 -0.54 -5.10 35.85
CA GLU A 199 0.88 -5.03 36.21
C GLU A 199 1.60 -6.30 35.79
N ASN A 200 2.89 -6.19 35.44
CA ASN A 200 3.76 -7.34 35.24
C ASN A 200 3.27 -8.32 34.16
N ALA A 201 2.53 -7.81 33.17
CA ALA A 201 2.08 -8.56 32.01
C ALA A 201 3.27 -8.91 31.12
N SER A 202 3.28 -10.12 30.55
CA SER A 202 4.32 -10.54 29.60
C SER A 202 3.77 -10.48 28.17
N LEU A 203 4.42 -9.70 27.31
CA LEU A 203 4.13 -9.69 25.88
C LEU A 203 4.67 -10.96 25.22
N GLU A 204 4.24 -11.25 23.98
CA GLU A 204 4.68 -12.44 23.22
C GLU A 204 6.21 -12.51 23.04
N ASN A 205 6.89 -11.36 23.05
CA ASN A 205 8.35 -11.26 22.96
C ASN A 205 9.06 -11.41 24.33
N GLY A 206 8.33 -11.70 25.41
CA GLY A 206 8.86 -11.87 26.76
C GLY A 206 9.08 -10.56 27.53
N MET A 207 8.84 -9.40 26.92
CA MET A 207 8.96 -8.10 27.60
C MET A 207 7.87 -7.96 28.65
N LYS A 208 8.26 -7.54 29.86
CA LYS A 208 7.32 -7.23 30.92
C LYS A 208 6.85 -5.79 30.83
N VAL A 209 5.55 -5.58 31.00
CA VAL A 209 4.91 -4.26 30.88
C VAL A 209 3.78 -4.09 31.89
N SER A 210 3.47 -2.83 32.17
CA SER A 210 2.21 -2.44 32.79
C SER A 210 1.28 -1.85 31.72
N GLY A 211 -0.03 -1.92 31.92
CA GLY A 211 -1.00 -1.43 30.95
C GLY A 211 -2.27 -0.92 31.61
N ALA A 212 -2.72 0.26 31.18
CA ALA A 212 -4.04 0.77 31.53
C ALA A 212 -5.06 0.32 30.48
N THR A 213 -6.16 -0.29 30.90
CA THR A 213 -7.25 -0.69 30.00
C THR A 213 -8.39 0.31 30.09
N VAL A 214 -8.98 0.67 28.96
CA VAL A 214 -10.19 1.49 28.87
C VAL A 214 -11.17 0.88 27.89
N GLY A 215 -12.45 0.89 28.27
CA GLY A 215 -13.53 0.39 27.43
C GLY A 215 -14.71 1.34 27.40
N LEU A 216 -15.30 1.57 26.22
CA LEU A 216 -16.55 2.32 26.09
C LEU A 216 -17.78 1.43 26.02
N ASN A 217 -18.91 2.00 26.43
CA ASN A 217 -20.24 1.40 26.27
C ASN A 217 -20.81 1.57 24.85
N ARG A 218 -20.02 2.10 23.92
CA ARG A 218 -20.33 2.31 22.51
C ARG A 218 -19.13 1.91 21.65
N GLY A 219 -19.38 1.60 20.39
CA GLY A 219 -18.30 1.41 19.41
C GLY A 219 -17.65 2.73 18.97
N LEU A 220 -16.58 2.61 18.18
CA LEU A 220 -15.93 3.72 17.49
C LEU A 220 -16.42 3.80 16.04
N THR A 221 -16.67 5.00 15.54
CA THR A 221 -16.90 5.26 14.11
C THR A 221 -15.81 6.19 13.59
N PRO A 222 -15.60 6.30 12.26
CA PRO A 222 -14.61 7.22 11.70
C PRO A 222 -14.76 8.68 12.16
N THR A 223 -15.99 9.10 12.47
CA THR A 223 -16.30 10.46 12.93
C THR A 223 -16.35 10.60 14.45
N MET A 224 -16.32 9.49 15.20
CA MET A 224 -16.50 9.49 16.66
C MET A 224 -15.41 8.66 17.36
N PRO A 225 -14.15 9.14 17.32
CA PRO A 225 -13.02 8.50 17.99
C PRO A 225 -13.14 8.55 19.52
N MET A 226 -12.24 7.84 20.20
CA MET A 226 -12.05 7.93 21.65
C MET A 226 -10.76 8.69 21.93
N TYR A 227 -10.78 9.55 22.95
CA TYR A 227 -9.61 10.28 23.42
C TYR A 227 -9.35 9.91 24.88
N VAL A 228 -8.16 9.39 25.15
CA VAL A 228 -7.77 8.92 26.48
C VAL A 228 -6.63 9.78 27.00
N SER A 229 -6.85 10.50 28.09
CA SER A 229 -5.81 11.24 28.81
C SER A 229 -5.20 10.35 29.89
N LEU A 230 -3.86 10.25 29.91
CA LEU A 230 -3.10 9.52 30.92
C LEU A 230 -2.00 10.41 31.49
N ARG A 231 -1.84 10.40 32.81
CA ARG A 231 -0.73 11.08 33.51
C ARG A 231 -0.35 10.36 34.79
N LEU A 232 0.90 10.53 35.22
CA LEU A 232 1.34 10.06 36.52
C LEU A 232 0.97 11.08 37.61
N LYS A 233 0.57 10.60 38.78
CA LYS A 233 0.14 11.45 39.91
C LYS A 233 1.26 12.33 40.44
N ASP A 234 2.50 11.87 40.32
CA ASP A 234 3.69 12.62 40.71
C ASP A 234 4.12 13.68 39.69
N GLY A 235 3.43 13.76 38.53
CA GLY A 235 3.72 14.70 37.44
C GLY A 235 4.92 14.32 36.58
N SER A 236 5.52 13.14 36.79
CA SER A 236 6.60 12.66 35.95
C SER A 236 6.10 12.28 34.54
N PRO A 237 6.96 12.36 33.51
CA PRO A 237 6.55 12.10 32.13
C PRO A 237 6.16 10.63 31.94
N LEU A 238 5.01 10.42 31.31
CA LEU A 238 4.51 9.09 30.96
C LEU A 238 4.88 8.71 29.53
N ASN A 239 5.39 7.50 29.31
CA ASN A 239 5.60 6.94 27.97
C ASN A 239 4.63 5.80 27.67
N ILE A 240 4.07 5.81 26.47
CA ILE A 240 3.19 4.75 25.96
C ILE A 240 3.89 4.13 24.75
N PHE A 241 4.26 2.85 24.86
CA PHE A 241 5.05 2.15 23.86
C PHE A 241 4.21 1.53 22.75
N ALA A 242 2.99 1.13 23.08
CA ALA A 242 2.06 0.52 22.16
C ALA A 242 0.63 0.69 22.65
N VAL A 243 -0.32 0.57 21.73
CA VAL A 243 -1.73 0.40 22.04
C VAL A 243 -2.20 -0.94 21.50
N LEU A 244 -2.90 -1.69 22.35
CA LEU A 244 -3.53 -2.94 21.98
C LEU A 244 -5.06 -2.80 21.99
N HIS A 245 -5.73 -3.63 21.20
CA HIS A 245 -7.19 -3.75 21.13
C HIS A 245 -7.61 -5.18 21.47
N ARG A 246 -8.72 -5.33 22.17
CA ARG A 246 -9.24 -6.64 22.58
C ARG A 246 -9.85 -7.40 21.41
N VAL A 247 -9.25 -8.54 21.06
CA VAL A 247 -9.68 -9.38 19.93
C VAL A 247 -10.37 -10.68 20.34
N SER A 248 -10.33 -11.01 21.64
CA SER A 248 -11.09 -12.12 22.25
C SER A 248 -11.20 -11.90 23.76
N THR A 249 -11.85 -12.81 24.50
CA THR A 249 -11.98 -12.69 25.96
C THR A 249 -10.64 -12.60 26.67
N GLU A 250 -9.62 -13.32 26.21
CA GLU A 250 -8.31 -13.43 26.87
C GLU A 250 -7.16 -12.77 26.09
N ARG A 251 -7.42 -12.16 24.92
CA ARG A 251 -6.37 -11.71 24.02
C ARG A 251 -6.54 -10.27 23.55
N TYR A 252 -5.44 -9.54 23.62
CA TYR A 252 -5.24 -8.25 22.99
C TYR A 252 -4.26 -8.37 21.82
N ALA A 253 -4.44 -7.55 20.79
CA ALA A 253 -3.52 -7.48 19.65
C ALA A 253 -3.14 -6.02 19.38
N PRO A 254 -1.90 -5.75 18.91
CA PRO A 254 -1.48 -4.38 18.62
C PRO A 254 -2.27 -3.78 17.47
N ILE A 255 -2.57 -2.49 17.58
CA ILE A 255 -3.12 -1.68 16.49
C ILE A 255 -2.04 -0.74 15.93
N PRO A 256 -2.07 -0.39 14.64
CA PRO A 256 -1.05 0.45 14.03
C PRO A 256 -1.07 1.88 14.56
N HIS A 257 0.12 2.46 14.70
CA HIS A 257 0.29 3.90 14.91
C HIS A 257 0.12 4.63 13.57
N LYS A 258 -0.72 5.67 13.55
CA LYS A 258 -0.87 6.56 12.39
C LYS A 258 -0.91 8.01 12.88
N ALA A 259 0.05 8.82 12.45
CA ALA A 259 0.08 10.24 12.78
C ALA A 259 -1.13 10.97 12.17
N ASP A 260 -1.79 11.80 12.98
CA ASP A 260 -2.87 12.69 12.55
C ASP A 260 -2.48 14.13 12.84
N ASP A 261 -2.12 14.87 11.79
CA ASP A 261 -1.66 16.25 11.92
C ASP A 261 -2.73 17.15 12.56
N ALA A 262 -4.02 16.94 12.26
CA ALA A 262 -5.10 17.74 12.84
C ALA A 262 -5.25 17.52 14.35
N PHE A 263 -4.91 16.32 14.83
CA PHE A 263 -4.90 16.03 16.27
C PHE A 263 -3.76 16.72 17.02
N ARG A 264 -2.65 17.02 16.32
CA ARG A 264 -1.41 17.59 16.87
C ARG A 264 -1.37 19.12 16.86
N VAL A 265 -2.24 19.79 16.09
CA VAL A 265 -2.38 21.25 16.14
C VAL A 265 -3.14 21.66 17.41
N LYS A 266 -2.62 22.67 18.13
CA LYS A 266 -3.24 23.28 19.31
C LYS A 266 -4.42 24.18 18.94
#